data_AF-A0A6N9DI32-F1
#
_entry.id   AF-A0A6N9DI32-F1
#
_cell.length_a   1.000
_cell.length_b   1.000
_cell.length_c   1.000
_cell.angle_alpha   90.00
_cell.angle_beta   90.00
_cell.angle_gamma   90.00
#
_symmetry.space_group_name_H-M   'P 1'
#
loop_
_entity.id
_entity.type
_entity.pdbx_description
1 polymer ?
#
loop_
_entity_poly.entity_id
_entity_poly.type
_entity_poly.pdbx_seq_one_letter_code
_entity_poly.pdbx_strand_id
1 'polypeptide(L)'
;MIFRNKIRLMVAVLLVVSLTTAMLMSACQQAEPTPTPTQVPPTPTEVVMLAPVNTATPQPELTPTSTPTATPSPVPTPATRETVSMYSAAHRTLDRGEFKDAERRFSTIVEIEPQFARAWAGRGQARMMQGELEDAMVDYDRAVSLRPIVGSIY
;
A
#
# COMPACT_ATOMS: atom_id res chain seq x y z
N MET A 1 -3.19 51.41 32.68
CA MET A 1 -2.75 51.85 31.33
C MET A 1 -2.15 50.71 30.47
N ILE A 2 -1.41 49.76 31.03
CA ILE A 2 -0.68 48.69 30.30
C ILE A 2 -1.59 47.68 29.57
N PHE A 3 -2.72 47.28 30.17
CA PHE A 3 -3.63 46.26 29.62
C PHE A 3 -4.29 46.68 28.29
N ARG A 4 -4.66 47.97 28.18
CA ARG A 4 -5.30 48.53 26.98
C ARG A 4 -4.33 48.63 25.80
N ASN A 5 -3.04 48.85 26.05
CA ASN A 5 -2.00 48.80 25.02
C ASN A 5 -1.72 47.37 24.56
N LYS A 6 -1.74 46.37 25.46
CA LYS A 6 -1.57 44.96 25.08
C LYS A 6 -2.70 44.45 24.19
N ILE A 7 -3.95 44.81 24.48
CA ILE A 7 -5.10 44.43 23.64
C ILE A 7 -5.01 45.07 22.25
N ARG A 8 -4.67 46.36 22.17
CA ARG A 8 -4.48 47.03 20.88
C ARG A 8 -3.34 46.41 20.07
N LEU A 9 -2.25 46.02 20.73
CA LEU A 9 -1.11 45.35 20.08
C LEU A 9 -1.50 43.95 19.57
N MET A 10 -2.24 43.15 20.35
CA MET A 10 -2.71 41.83 19.90
C MET A 10 -3.69 41.92 18.73
N VAL A 11 -4.63 42.87 18.75
CA VAL A 11 -5.56 43.08 17.62
C VAL A 11 -4.81 43.52 16.37
N ALA A 12 -3.81 44.41 16.49
CA ALA A 12 -2.99 44.83 15.36
C ALA A 12 -2.17 43.66 14.77
N VAL A 13 -1.57 42.81 15.62
CA VAL A 13 -0.82 41.62 15.17
C VAL A 13 -1.74 40.63 14.48
N LEU A 14 -2.94 40.37 15.02
CA LEU A 14 -3.92 39.48 14.39
C LEU A 14 -4.40 39.99 13.04
N LEU A 15 -4.63 41.30 12.88
CA LEU A 15 -5.03 41.88 11.61
C LEU A 15 -3.92 41.79 10.56
N VAL A 16 -2.66 42.00 10.95
CA VAL A 16 -1.51 41.87 10.04
C VAL A 16 -1.31 40.42 9.60
N VAL A 17 -1.43 39.46 10.52
CA VAL A 17 -1.32 38.01 10.21
C VAL A 17 -2.46 37.55 9.30
N SER A 18 -3.67 38.05 9.51
CA SER A 18 -4.81 37.78 8.62
C SER A 18 -4.60 38.37 7.22
N LEU A 19 -4.08 39.61 7.12
CA LEU A 19 -3.78 40.23 5.83
C LEU A 19 -2.65 39.51 5.06
N THR A 20 -1.60 39.06 5.74
CA THR A 20 -0.47 38.38 5.08
C THR A 20 -0.84 36.98 4.60
N THR A 21 -1.64 36.24 5.38
CA THR A 21 -2.14 34.93 4.95
C THR A 21 -3.09 35.03 3.76
N ALA A 22 -3.92 36.07 3.68
CA ALA A 22 -4.78 36.31 2.52
C ALA A 22 -3.98 36.61 1.23
N MET A 23 -2.86 37.34 1.32
CA MET A 23 -2.00 37.60 0.16
C MET A 23 -1.31 36.34 -0.37
N LEU A 24 -0.93 35.40 0.50
CA LEU A 24 -0.25 34.18 0.11
C LEU A 24 -1.17 33.21 -0.66
N MET A 25 -2.46 33.19 -0.34
CA MET A 25 -3.44 32.29 -0.97
C MET A 25 -3.90 32.75 -2.36
N SER A 26 -3.72 34.03 -2.72
CA SER A 26 -4.10 34.53 -4.06
C SER A 26 -3.12 34.16 -5.17
N ALA A 27 -1.90 33.70 -4.84
CA ALA A 27 -0.85 33.45 -5.83
C ALA A 27 -0.87 32.06 -6.48
N CYS A 28 -1.73 31.13 -6.05
CA CYS A 28 -1.75 29.74 -6.56
C CYS A 28 -2.86 29.44 -7.59
N GLN A 29 -3.77 30.37 -7.89
CA GLN A 29 -4.97 30.10 -8.70
C GLN A 29 -4.82 30.47 -10.20
N GLN A 30 -3.66 30.28 -10.81
CA GLN A 30 -3.52 30.32 -12.28
C GLN A 30 -2.53 29.26 -12.76
N ALA A 31 -3.01 28.04 -12.88
CA ALA A 31 -2.46 27.04 -13.79
C ALA A 31 -3.62 26.49 -14.61
N GLU A 32 -3.81 27.02 -15.82
CA GLU A 32 -4.79 26.47 -16.76
C GLU A 32 -4.32 25.09 -17.26
N PRO A 33 -5.17 24.06 -17.26
CA PRO A 33 -4.85 22.81 -17.94
C PRO A 33 -5.07 22.96 -19.45
N THR A 34 -3.99 22.90 -20.22
CA THR A 34 -3.98 22.84 -21.69
C THR A 34 -4.82 21.65 -22.20
N PRO A 35 -5.70 21.82 -23.21
CA PRO A 35 -6.44 20.72 -23.80
C PRO A 35 -5.53 19.82 -24.66
N THR A 36 -5.65 18.51 -24.43
CA THR A 36 -5.06 17.39 -25.16
C THR A 36 -5.34 17.42 -26.67
N PRO A 37 -4.42 16.91 -27.51
CA PRO A 37 -4.84 16.20 -28.71
C PRO A 37 -4.29 14.76 -28.78
N THR A 38 -5.26 13.84 -28.91
CA THR A 38 -5.20 12.64 -29.77
C THR A 38 -4.34 11.45 -29.33
N GLN A 39 -4.98 10.48 -28.65
CA GLN A 39 -4.52 9.07 -28.69
C GLN A 39 -5.13 8.38 -29.92
N VAL A 40 -4.26 7.70 -30.67
CA VAL A 40 -4.56 6.87 -31.85
C VAL A 40 -5.30 5.58 -31.40
N PRO A 41 -6.34 5.11 -32.13
CA PRO A 41 -7.07 3.90 -31.78
C PRO A 41 -6.22 2.61 -31.98
N PRO A 42 -6.41 1.55 -31.17
CA PRO A 42 -5.66 0.30 -31.35
C PRO A 42 -6.26 -0.55 -32.48
N THR A 43 -5.41 -0.91 -33.44
CA THR A 43 -5.70 -1.92 -34.47
C THR A 43 -5.76 -3.32 -33.82
N PRO A 44 -6.74 -4.17 -34.14
CA PRO A 44 -6.80 -5.52 -33.62
C PRO A 44 -6.17 -6.54 -34.59
N THR A 45 -5.70 -7.63 -33.99
CA THR A 45 -5.60 -8.98 -34.60
C THR A 45 -4.38 -9.28 -35.47
N GLU A 46 -3.49 -10.12 -34.93
CA GLU A 46 -2.99 -11.25 -35.72
C GLU A 46 -2.80 -12.47 -34.80
N VAL A 47 -3.73 -13.43 -34.94
CA VAL A 47 -3.63 -14.77 -34.39
C VAL A 47 -2.82 -15.58 -35.39
N VAL A 48 -1.68 -16.14 -34.99
CA VAL A 48 -1.00 -17.20 -35.73
C VAL A 48 -0.95 -18.47 -34.89
N MET A 49 -1.15 -19.57 -35.58
CA MET A 49 -1.79 -20.81 -35.19
C MET A 49 -0.87 -21.96 -35.64
N LEU A 50 -0.74 -22.99 -34.78
CA LEU A 50 -0.29 -24.38 -35.04
C LEU A 50 1.24 -24.71 -35.06
N ALA A 51 1.70 -25.30 -33.94
CA ALA A 51 2.25 -26.68 -33.72
C ALA A 51 3.21 -27.36 -34.75
N PRO A 52 3.80 -28.55 -34.46
CA PRO A 52 4.56 -29.04 -33.29
C PRO A 52 5.89 -29.74 -33.70
N VAL A 53 6.84 -30.00 -32.78
CA VAL A 53 7.61 -31.28 -32.72
C VAL A 53 8.60 -31.26 -31.57
N ASN A 54 8.48 -32.28 -30.72
CA ASN A 54 9.44 -32.65 -29.69
C ASN A 54 10.60 -33.42 -30.33
N THR A 55 11.84 -33.04 -30.03
CA THR A 55 13.01 -33.92 -30.13
C THR A 55 13.69 -33.97 -28.77
N ALA A 56 13.62 -35.14 -28.16
CA ALA A 56 14.29 -35.49 -26.90
C ALA A 56 15.73 -35.94 -27.17
N THR A 57 16.67 -35.53 -26.32
CA THR A 57 17.96 -36.23 -26.05
C THR A 57 18.55 -35.65 -24.73
N PRO A 58 19.45 -36.35 -24.01
CA PRO A 58 19.21 -36.84 -22.64
C PRO A 58 19.89 -36.00 -21.54
N GLN A 59 19.33 -36.06 -20.34
CA GLN A 59 19.89 -35.46 -19.12
C GLN A 59 21.21 -36.13 -18.69
N PRO A 60 22.20 -35.39 -18.18
CA PRO A 60 23.10 -35.88 -17.16
C PRO A 60 22.46 -35.68 -15.78
N GLU A 61 22.28 -36.80 -15.10
CA GLU A 61 21.81 -36.96 -13.74
C GLU A 61 22.77 -36.31 -12.72
N LEU A 62 22.25 -35.37 -11.94
CA LEU A 62 22.77 -35.01 -10.62
C LEU A 62 21.56 -34.93 -9.68
N THR A 63 21.30 -36.02 -8.98
CA THR A 63 20.47 -36.06 -7.76
C THR A 63 21.02 -35.08 -6.70
N PRO A 64 20.22 -34.59 -5.72
CA PRO A 64 18.98 -35.15 -5.23
C PRO A 64 17.75 -34.23 -5.32
N THR A 65 16.63 -34.88 -5.57
CA THR A 65 15.26 -34.54 -5.16
C THR A 65 15.19 -33.58 -3.97
N SER A 66 15.08 -32.29 -4.26
CA SER A 66 14.34 -31.37 -3.41
C SER A 66 12.96 -31.28 -4.02
N THR A 67 12.08 -32.20 -3.65
CA THR A 67 10.65 -31.93 -3.74
C THR A 67 10.39 -30.86 -2.68
N PRO A 68 10.11 -29.58 -3.00
CA PRO A 68 9.25 -28.84 -2.11
C PRO A 68 7.92 -29.57 -2.23
N THR A 69 7.66 -30.45 -1.27
CA THR A 69 6.32 -30.93 -0.97
C THR A 69 5.40 -29.73 -1.14
N ALA A 70 4.54 -29.78 -2.15
CA ALA A 70 3.46 -28.83 -2.29
C ALA A 70 2.63 -28.98 -1.01
N THR A 71 2.92 -28.11 -0.04
CA THR A 71 2.13 -28.00 1.18
C THR A 71 0.69 -27.81 0.74
N PRO A 72 -0.26 -28.60 1.24
CA PRO A 72 -1.67 -28.43 0.91
C PRO A 72 -2.02 -26.97 1.17
N SER A 73 -2.67 -26.33 0.20
CA SER A 73 -3.13 -24.95 0.30
C SER A 73 -3.68 -24.70 1.70
N PRO A 74 -3.09 -23.78 2.47
CA PRO A 74 -3.42 -23.68 3.87
C PRO A 74 -4.89 -23.24 3.97
N VAL A 75 -5.71 -24.09 4.59
CA VAL A 75 -7.09 -23.74 4.96
C VAL A 75 -7.00 -22.42 5.73
N PRO A 76 -7.77 -21.37 5.36
CA PRO A 76 -7.70 -20.08 6.02
C PRO A 76 -8.03 -20.27 7.49
N THR A 77 -6.99 -20.41 8.31
CA THR A 77 -7.16 -20.70 9.73
C THR A 77 -7.59 -19.38 10.37
N PRO A 78 -8.67 -19.34 11.16
CA PRO A 78 -9.11 -18.11 11.80
C PRO A 78 -7.97 -17.58 12.68
N ALA A 79 -7.67 -16.29 12.52
CA ALA A 79 -6.61 -15.61 13.26
C ALA A 79 -6.71 -15.92 14.75
N THR A 80 -5.60 -16.33 15.37
CA THR A 80 -5.57 -16.65 16.79
C THR A 80 -5.87 -15.41 17.63
N ARG A 81 -6.40 -15.60 18.84
CA ARG A 81 -6.71 -14.49 19.75
C ARG A 81 -5.48 -13.62 20.05
N GLU A 82 -4.30 -14.22 20.00
CA GLU A 82 -3.01 -13.55 20.19
C GLU A 82 -2.67 -12.61 19.02
N THR A 83 -2.74 -13.07 17.77
CA THR A 83 -2.44 -12.22 16.61
C THR A 83 -3.42 -11.08 16.45
N VAL A 84 -4.69 -11.27 16.83
CA VAL A 84 -5.69 -10.18 16.88
C VAL A 84 -5.28 -9.09 17.89
N SER A 85 -4.76 -9.47 19.06
CA SER A 85 -4.26 -8.52 20.05
C SER A 85 -3.03 -7.76 19.51
N MET A 86 -2.06 -8.48 18.94
CA MET A 86 -0.88 -7.89 18.33
C MET A 86 -1.25 -6.91 17.22
N TYR A 87 -2.23 -7.25 16.38
CA TYR A 87 -2.74 -6.41 15.31
C TYR A 87 -3.33 -5.10 15.80
N SER A 88 -4.18 -5.15 16.84
CA SER A 88 -4.74 -3.94 17.45
C SER A 88 -3.65 -3.01 17.98
N ALA A 89 -2.59 -3.60 18.51
CA ALA A 89 -1.47 -2.86 19.03
C ALA A 89 -0.64 -2.27 17.87
N ALA A 90 -0.40 -3.00 16.78
CA ALA A 90 0.26 -2.53 15.56
C ALA A 90 -0.50 -1.38 14.85
N HIS A 91 -1.82 -1.40 14.89
CA HIS A 91 -2.62 -0.26 14.41
C HIS A 91 -2.39 0.99 15.23
N ARG A 92 -2.29 0.88 16.56
CA ARG A 92 -1.96 2.04 17.41
C ARG A 92 -0.60 2.68 17.07
N THR A 93 0.36 1.93 16.55
CA THR A 93 1.64 2.49 16.06
C THR A 93 1.45 3.25 14.73
N LEU A 94 0.59 2.76 13.83
CA LEU A 94 0.20 3.50 12.62
C LEU A 94 -0.47 4.83 12.98
N ASP A 95 -1.42 4.81 13.92
CA ASP A 95 -2.16 6.00 14.34
C ASP A 95 -1.24 7.08 14.95
N ARG A 96 -0.12 6.68 15.55
CA ARG A 96 0.89 7.58 16.10
C ARG A 96 1.89 8.11 15.06
N GLY A 97 1.83 7.62 13.81
CA GLY A 97 2.78 7.98 12.77
C GLY A 97 4.14 7.26 12.88
N GLU A 98 4.25 6.25 13.75
CA GLU A 98 5.47 5.45 13.95
C GLU A 98 5.55 4.36 12.88
N PHE A 99 5.65 4.76 11.60
CA PHE A 99 5.46 3.84 10.46
C PHE A 99 6.50 2.71 10.40
N LYS A 100 7.78 3.00 10.70
CA LYS A 100 8.85 1.98 10.79
C LYS A 100 8.58 0.93 11.85
N ASP A 101 8.01 1.36 12.99
CA ASP A 101 7.68 0.45 14.08
C ASP A 101 6.43 -0.35 13.76
N ALA A 102 5.43 0.29 13.13
CA ALA A 102 4.26 -0.40 12.63
C ALA A 102 4.63 -1.50 11.64
N GLU A 103 5.52 -1.21 10.68
CA GLU A 103 6.00 -2.19 9.70
C GLU A 103 6.62 -3.40 10.38
N ARG A 104 7.58 -3.21 11.31
CA ARG A 104 8.17 -4.33 12.07
C ARG A 104 7.11 -5.18 12.75
N ARG A 105 6.12 -4.55 13.37
CA ARG A 105 5.08 -5.25 14.13
C ARG A 105 4.15 -6.04 13.22
N PHE A 106 3.79 -5.48 12.06
CA PHE A 106 3.06 -6.25 11.05
C PHE A 106 3.90 -7.38 10.47
N SER A 107 5.20 -7.19 10.25
CA SER A 107 6.12 -8.26 9.83
C SER A 107 6.13 -9.42 10.82
N THR A 108 6.20 -9.15 12.13
CA THR A 108 6.08 -10.20 13.16
C THR A 108 4.74 -10.94 13.07
N ILE A 109 3.63 -10.21 12.84
CA ILE A 109 2.32 -10.86 12.71
C ILE A 109 2.27 -11.72 11.44
N VAL A 110 2.86 -11.28 10.34
CA VAL A 110 2.95 -12.02 9.08
C VAL A 110 3.85 -13.25 9.20
N GLU A 111 4.90 -13.20 10.01
CA GLU A 111 5.76 -14.36 10.30
C GLU A 111 5.01 -15.42 11.13
N ILE A 112 4.19 -15.00 12.09
CA ILE A 112 3.39 -15.91 12.93
C ILE A 112 2.20 -16.48 12.14
N GLU A 113 1.47 -15.61 11.44
CA GLU A 113 0.30 -15.98 10.63
C GLU A 113 0.43 -15.42 9.21
N PRO A 114 1.11 -16.15 8.31
CA PRO A 114 1.29 -15.74 6.91
C PRO A 114 -0.02 -15.61 6.14
N GLN A 115 -1.12 -16.17 6.64
CA GLN A 115 -2.45 -16.09 6.02
C GLN A 115 -3.28 -14.90 6.51
N PHE A 116 -2.78 -14.13 7.46
CA PHE A 116 -3.56 -13.04 8.04
C PHE A 116 -3.54 -11.81 7.11
N ALA A 117 -4.45 -11.81 6.13
CA ALA A 117 -4.56 -10.77 5.10
C ALA A 117 -4.55 -9.33 5.65
N ARG A 118 -5.15 -9.10 6.83
CA ARG A 118 -5.17 -7.76 7.46
C ARG A 118 -3.78 -7.29 7.89
N ALA A 119 -2.88 -8.18 8.29
CA ALA A 119 -1.52 -7.81 8.65
C ALA A 119 -0.68 -7.46 7.42
N TRP A 120 -0.84 -8.18 6.32
CA TRP A 120 -0.23 -7.81 5.03
C TRP A 120 -0.70 -6.42 4.59
N ALA A 121 -2.01 -6.15 4.63
CA ALA A 121 -2.54 -4.81 4.32
C ALA A 121 -2.04 -3.73 5.29
N GLY A 122 -1.91 -4.05 6.58
CA GLY A 122 -1.36 -3.13 7.59
C GLY A 122 0.13 -2.81 7.35
N ARG A 123 0.92 -3.80 6.92
CA ARG A 123 2.32 -3.59 6.54
C ARG A 123 2.43 -2.73 5.28
N GLY A 124 1.61 -3.01 4.28
CA GLY A 124 1.52 -2.18 3.06
C GLY A 124 1.15 -0.74 3.39
N GLN A 125 0.22 -0.51 4.32
CA GLN A 125 -0.12 0.84 4.78
C GLN A 125 1.06 1.51 5.47
N ALA A 126 1.78 0.80 6.33
CA ALA A 126 2.98 1.34 6.99
C ALA A 126 4.04 1.77 5.97
N ARG A 127 4.31 0.94 4.96
CA ARG A 127 5.29 1.20 3.89
C ARG A 127 4.87 2.34 2.97
N MET A 128 3.59 2.40 2.61
CA MET A 128 3.02 3.51 1.86
C MET A 128 3.25 4.85 2.58
N MET A 129 3.05 4.89 3.91
CA MET A 129 3.29 6.09 4.71
C MET A 129 4.78 6.44 4.85
N GLN A 130 5.70 5.50 4.60
CA GLN A 130 7.14 5.73 4.50
C GLN A 130 7.59 6.17 3.10
N GLY A 131 6.71 6.08 2.09
CA GLY A 131 7.04 6.34 0.68
C GLY A 131 7.55 5.11 -0.08
N GLU A 132 7.53 3.93 0.53
CA GLU A 132 7.94 2.65 -0.08
C GLU A 132 6.75 2.03 -0.84
N LEU A 133 6.38 2.66 -1.96
CA LEU A 133 5.17 2.34 -2.70
C LEU A 133 5.22 0.97 -3.38
N GLU A 134 6.36 0.59 -3.95
CA GLU A 134 6.53 -0.70 -4.63
C GLU A 134 6.37 -1.87 -3.66
N ASP A 135 7.02 -1.79 -2.50
CA ASP A 135 6.92 -2.82 -1.46
C ASP A 135 5.52 -2.85 -0.81
N ALA A 136 4.87 -1.69 -0.70
CA ALA A 136 3.49 -1.62 -0.25
C ALA A 136 2.53 -2.32 -1.21
N MET A 137 2.71 -2.15 -2.53
CA MET A 137 1.90 -2.81 -3.54
C MET A 137 2.03 -4.34 -3.45
N VAL A 138 3.25 -4.85 -3.29
CA VAL A 138 3.49 -6.29 -3.11
C VAL A 138 2.74 -6.84 -1.88
N ASP A 139 2.76 -6.10 -0.77
CA ASP A 139 2.04 -6.47 0.44
C ASP A 139 0.52 -6.43 0.27
N TYR A 140 -0.01 -5.44 -0.45
CA TYR A 140 -1.43 -5.35 -0.77
C TYR A 140 -1.88 -6.47 -1.71
N ASP A 141 -1.10 -6.78 -2.73
CA ASP A 141 -1.37 -7.91 -3.64
C ASP A 141 -1.41 -9.22 -2.86
N ARG A 142 -0.52 -9.39 -1.88
CA ARG A 142 -0.55 -10.55 -1.00
C ARG A 142 -1.80 -10.57 -0.14
N ALA A 143 -2.21 -9.44 0.43
CA ALA A 143 -3.44 -9.34 1.22
C ALA A 143 -4.68 -9.72 0.41
N VAL A 144 -4.80 -9.21 -0.83
CA VAL A 144 -5.90 -9.52 -1.76
C VAL A 144 -5.86 -10.98 -2.18
N SER A 145 -4.68 -11.55 -2.43
CA SER A 145 -4.54 -12.97 -2.77
C SER A 145 -4.94 -13.93 -1.65
N LEU A 146 -4.83 -13.50 -0.38
CA LEU A 146 -5.16 -14.30 0.80
C LEU A 146 -6.64 -14.24 1.17
N ARG A 147 -7.28 -13.10 0.93
CA ARG A 147 -8.73 -12.97 0.93
C ARG A 147 -9.16 -12.47 -0.43
N PRO A 148 -9.15 -13.34 -1.45
CA PRO A 148 -9.85 -13.00 -2.66
C PRO A 148 -11.28 -12.79 -2.17
N ILE A 149 -11.75 -11.54 -2.26
CA ILE A 149 -13.18 -11.29 -2.25
C ILE A 149 -13.59 -12.03 -3.51
N VAL A 150 -13.95 -13.31 -3.36
CA VAL A 150 -14.51 -14.10 -4.43
C VAL A 150 -15.65 -13.21 -4.87
N GLY A 151 -15.46 -12.56 -6.02
CA GLY A 151 -16.53 -11.94 -6.74
C GLY A 151 -17.58 -13.03 -6.73
N SER A 152 -18.69 -12.76 -6.06
CA SER A 152 -19.93 -13.43 -6.34
C SER A 152 -20.25 -13.08 -7.79
N ILE A 153 -19.54 -13.76 -8.70
CA ILE A 153 -19.97 -14.03 -10.04
C ILE A 153 -21.06 -15.05 -9.83
N TYR A 154 -22.28 -14.56 -9.65
CA TYR A 154 -23.56 -15.07 -10.14
C TYR A 154 -24.61 -13.97 -9.97
#